data_AF-A0A6B2KNC2-F1
#
_entry.id   AF-A0A6B2KNC2-F1
#
_cell.length_a   1.000
_cell.length_b   1.000
_cell.length_c   1.000
_cell.angle_alpha   90.00
_cell.angle_beta   90.00
_cell.angle_gamma   90.00
#
_symmetry.space_group_name_H-M   'P 1'
#
loop_
_entity.id
_entity.type
_entity.pdbx_description
1 polymer ?
#
loop_
_entity_poly.entity_id
_entity_poly.type
_entity_poly.pdbx_seq_one_letter_code
_entity_poly.pdbx_strand_id
1 'polypeptide(L)'
;MLTDNTRLISIDLETLGKQKPRAAIATIGMVAVDIGTGQEAAAFYARVERSSALRVGQADQDTLDWWSRQPDAARAEIEQGDTPLRTALLSLAEAIKFATDGRDPSDVAFVARAPSFDLAILDYHYSYYGLETPWQYWQERDHRSIEDAWCEAIRLGGGECLSYRDATVVEHHALEDARWQALYLLNLRDALRRICVPADERLRQAARKMLDHDGGADSKDYDAGKFMLARTAVRVLVGKGDEA
;
A
#
# COMPACT_ATOMS: atom_id res chain seq x y z
N MET A 1 15.42 2.41 -4.37
CA MET A 1 14.79 1.49 -5.35
C MET A 1 13.97 0.49 -4.57
N LEU A 2 12.81 0.03 -5.08
CA LEU A 2 12.01 -1.00 -4.40
C LEU A 2 12.62 -2.39 -4.67
N THR A 3 13.01 -3.11 -3.62
CA THR A 3 13.65 -4.44 -3.67
C THR A 3 12.85 -5.45 -2.85
N ASP A 4 13.29 -6.71 -2.80
CA ASP A 4 12.67 -7.72 -1.91
C ASP A 4 12.87 -7.42 -0.42
N ASN A 5 13.92 -6.67 -0.06
CA ASN A 5 14.17 -6.27 1.32
C ASN A 5 13.34 -5.06 1.74
N THR A 6 12.67 -4.39 0.79
CA THR A 6 11.95 -3.16 1.07
C THR A 6 10.72 -3.41 1.95
N ARG A 7 10.62 -2.65 3.05
CA ARG A 7 9.39 -2.41 3.80
C ARG A 7 8.64 -1.26 3.14
N LEU A 8 7.50 -1.56 2.55
CA LEU A 8 6.60 -0.57 1.96
C LEU A 8 5.61 -0.11 3.01
N ILE A 9 5.57 1.19 3.29
CA ILE A 9 4.60 1.81 4.18
C ILE A 9 3.64 2.61 3.31
N SER A 10 2.42 2.10 3.13
CA SER A 10 1.36 2.80 2.43
C SER A 10 0.58 3.66 3.41
N ILE A 11 0.37 4.93 3.09
CA ILE A 11 -0.37 5.88 3.92
C ILE A 11 -1.47 6.53 3.07
N ASP A 12 -2.64 6.67 3.67
CA ASP A 12 -3.77 7.37 3.08
C ASP A 12 -4.44 8.25 4.14
N LEU A 13 -5.03 9.37 3.70
CA LEU A 13 -5.76 10.30 4.56
C LEU A 13 -7.14 10.56 3.98
N GLU A 14 -8.13 10.64 4.87
CA GLU A 14 -9.36 11.36 4.55
C GLU A 14 -9.28 12.75 5.16
N THR A 15 -9.69 13.76 4.39
CA THR A 15 -9.57 15.17 4.77
C THR A 15 -10.88 15.91 4.66
N LEU A 16 -11.00 17.01 5.41
CA LEU A 16 -12.15 17.92 5.34
C LEU A 16 -11.95 19.04 4.31
N GLY A 17 -10.83 19.01 3.57
CA GLY A 17 -10.54 19.96 2.51
C GLY A 17 -9.42 19.49 1.59
N LYS A 18 -9.25 20.19 0.46
CA LYS A 18 -8.31 19.83 -0.61
C LYS A 18 -7.08 20.75 -0.68
N GLN A 19 -7.06 21.83 0.11
CA GLN A 19 -5.97 22.79 0.08
C GLN A 19 -4.76 22.30 0.87
N LYS A 20 -3.76 21.79 0.15
CA LYS A 20 -2.47 21.41 0.72
C LYS A 20 -1.57 22.63 1.02
N PRO A 21 -0.70 22.57 2.03
CA PRO A 21 -0.52 21.44 2.95
C PRO A 21 -1.45 21.51 4.19
N ARG A 22 -2.38 22.46 4.23
CA ARG A 22 -3.14 22.81 5.44
C ARG A 22 -4.48 22.10 5.55
N ALA A 23 -4.79 21.08 4.76
CA ALA A 23 -6.08 20.42 4.82
C ALA A 23 -6.29 19.74 6.19
N ALA A 24 -7.46 19.95 6.81
CA ALA A 24 -7.78 19.31 8.09
C ALA A 24 -7.93 17.79 7.90
N ILE A 25 -7.15 17.02 8.65
CA ILE A 25 -7.13 15.55 8.61
C ILE A 25 -8.32 15.02 9.40
N ALA A 26 -9.15 14.20 8.76
CA ALA A 26 -10.29 13.52 9.38
C ALA A 26 -9.94 12.10 9.82
N THR A 27 -9.24 11.33 8.98
CA THR A 27 -8.72 10.02 9.34
C THR A 27 -7.31 9.80 8.81
N ILE A 28 -6.57 8.93 9.48
CA ILE A 28 -5.23 8.49 9.08
C ILE A 28 -5.25 6.97 8.95
N GLY A 29 -4.80 6.44 7.82
CA GLY A 29 -4.58 5.02 7.62
C GLY A 29 -3.14 4.74 7.22
N MET A 30 -2.57 3.67 7.75
CA MET A 30 -1.23 3.21 7.40
C MET A 30 -1.18 1.69 7.40
N VAL A 31 -0.54 1.11 6.39
CA VAL A 31 -0.23 -0.32 6.31
C VAL A 31 1.24 -0.48 5.93
N ALA A 32 1.96 -1.31 6.67
CA ALA A 32 3.32 -1.69 6.37
C ALA A 32 3.36 -3.13 5.84
N VAL A 33 3.92 -3.33 4.65
CA VAL A 33 4.07 -4.66 4.02
C VAL A 33 5.51 -4.94 3.64
N ASP A 34 5.93 -6.19 3.77
CA ASP A 34 7.21 -6.66 3.26
C ASP A 34 7.10 -6.99 1.77
N ILE A 35 7.74 -6.21 0.89
CA ILE A 35 7.59 -6.35 -0.56
C ILE A 35 8.01 -7.74 -1.07
N GLY A 36 9.03 -8.34 -0.45
CA GLY A 36 9.52 -9.67 -0.85
C GLY A 36 8.57 -10.82 -0.54
N THR A 37 7.80 -10.73 0.54
CA THR A 37 6.90 -11.80 1.00
C THR A 37 5.42 -11.49 0.80
N GLY A 38 5.07 -10.22 0.60
CA GLY A 38 3.70 -9.72 0.57
C GLY A 38 3.00 -9.71 1.93
N GLN A 39 3.73 -9.99 3.03
CA GLN A 39 3.13 -10.07 4.36
C GLN A 39 2.90 -8.67 4.95
N GLU A 40 1.70 -8.45 5.50
CA GLU A 40 1.39 -7.29 6.33
C GLU A 40 2.13 -7.41 7.65
N ALA A 41 2.96 -6.42 7.96
CA ALA A 41 3.80 -6.39 9.15
C ALA A 41 3.26 -5.48 10.25
N ALA A 42 2.50 -4.45 9.87
CA ALA A 42 1.81 -3.56 10.80
C ALA A 42 0.68 -2.81 10.08
N ALA A 43 -0.30 -2.38 10.87
CA ALA A 43 -1.36 -1.48 10.44
C ALA A 43 -1.64 -0.45 11.53
N PHE A 44 -2.01 0.76 11.13
CA PHE A 44 -2.41 1.83 12.02
C PHE A 44 -3.60 2.58 11.45
N TYR A 45 -4.53 2.95 12.31
CA TYR A 45 -5.71 3.71 11.93
C TYR A 45 -6.16 4.62 13.06
N ALA A 46 -6.56 5.84 12.72
CA ALA A 46 -7.12 6.79 13.67
C ALA A 46 -8.22 7.63 13.00
N ARG A 47 -9.36 7.75 13.68
CA ARG A 47 -10.35 8.81 13.42
C ARG A 47 -10.02 10.03 14.26
N VAL A 48 -9.68 11.13 13.61
CA VAL A 48 -9.23 12.35 14.25
C VAL A 48 -10.43 13.15 14.75
N GLU A 49 -10.38 13.57 16.01
CA GLU A 49 -11.36 14.47 16.60
C GLU A 49 -11.44 15.76 15.77
N ARG A 50 -12.59 15.99 15.14
CA ARG A 50 -12.83 17.10 14.21
C ARG A 50 -12.43 18.47 14.78
N SER A 51 -12.70 18.71 16.06
CA SER A 51 -12.37 19.98 16.72
C SER A 51 -10.86 20.23 16.76
N SER A 52 -10.07 19.17 16.97
CA SER A 52 -8.61 19.23 17.01
C SER A 52 -8.02 19.37 15.60
N ALA A 53 -8.61 18.71 14.60
CA ALA A 53 -8.23 18.83 13.20
C ALA A 53 -8.40 20.27 12.68
N LEU A 54 -9.57 20.87 12.92
CA LEU A 54 -9.91 22.23 12.48
C LEU A 54 -9.17 23.34 13.24
N ARG A 55 -8.51 23.03 14.36
CA ARG A 55 -7.65 23.98 15.07
C ARG A 55 -6.39 24.31 14.27
N VAL A 56 -5.94 23.37 13.45
CA VAL A 56 -4.66 23.44 12.73
C VAL A 56 -4.90 23.51 11.22
N GLY A 57 -5.74 22.61 10.72
CA GLY A 57 -6.06 22.49 9.32
C GLY A 57 -7.31 23.28 8.92
N GLN A 58 -7.56 23.31 7.61
CA GLN A 58 -8.62 24.02 6.94
C GLN A 58 -9.55 23.02 6.27
N ALA A 59 -10.85 23.25 6.44
CA ALA A 59 -11.88 22.59 5.66
C ALA A 59 -12.32 23.50 4.51
N ASP A 60 -12.88 22.92 3.46
CA ASP A 60 -13.59 23.66 2.41
C ASP A 60 -15.01 23.12 2.23
N GLN A 61 -15.93 24.03 1.88
CA GLN A 61 -17.36 23.71 1.82
C GLN A 61 -17.65 22.63 0.77
N ASP A 62 -16.97 22.66 -0.38
CA ASP A 62 -17.16 21.68 -1.44
C ASP A 62 -16.83 20.26 -0.97
N THR A 63 -15.79 20.11 -0.14
CA THR A 63 -15.40 18.81 0.44
C THR A 63 -16.39 18.37 1.51
N LEU A 64 -16.87 19.28 2.36
CA LEU A 64 -17.91 18.95 3.34
C LEU A 64 -19.24 18.56 2.68
N ASP A 65 -19.64 19.26 1.62
CA ASP A 65 -20.82 18.94 0.83
C ASP A 65 -20.66 17.59 0.13
N TRP A 66 -19.47 17.28 -0.37
CA TRP A 66 -19.17 15.97 -0.94
C TRP A 66 -19.30 14.85 0.09
N TRP A 67 -18.77 15.04 1.31
CA TRP A 67 -18.92 14.10 2.41
C TRP A 67 -20.38 13.89 2.82
N SER A 68 -21.19 14.94 2.82
CA SER A 68 -22.62 14.86 3.19
C SER A 68 -23.44 13.92 2.29
N ARG A 69 -22.92 13.61 1.09
CA ARG A 69 -23.54 12.73 0.10
C ARG A 69 -23.01 11.29 0.15
N GLN A 70 -22.04 11.00 1.02
CA GLN A 70 -21.47 9.66 1.16
C GLN A 70 -22.37 8.74 1.99
N PRO A 71 -22.22 7.40 1.84
CA PRO A 71 -22.90 6.44 2.71
C PRO A 71 -22.60 6.68 4.19
N ASP A 72 -23.51 6.26 5.07
CA ASP A 72 -23.41 6.50 6.52
C ASP A 72 -22.10 6.02 7.12
N ALA A 73 -21.58 4.87 6.65
CA ALA A 73 -20.30 4.33 7.10
C ALA A 73 -19.13 5.30 6.80
N ALA A 74 -19.08 5.87 5.58
CA ALA A 74 -18.07 6.84 5.19
C ALA A 74 -18.25 8.20 5.89
N ARG A 75 -19.49 8.62 6.18
CA ARG A 75 -19.73 9.84 6.97
C ARG A 75 -19.28 9.69 8.43
N ALA A 76 -19.46 8.50 9.01
CA ALA A 76 -19.01 8.20 10.37
C ALA A 76 -17.50 8.42 10.55
N GLU A 77 -16.70 8.17 9.50
CA GLU A 77 -15.25 8.40 9.48
C GLU A 77 -14.88 9.85 9.86
N ILE A 78 -15.67 10.82 9.39
CA ILE A 78 -15.38 12.24 9.59
C ILE A 78 -16.19 12.90 10.73
N GLU A 79 -17.23 12.22 11.22
CA GLU A 79 -18.15 12.71 12.24
C GLU A 79 -17.85 12.14 13.64
N GLN A 80 -17.33 10.91 13.71
CA GLN A 80 -17.18 10.15 14.95
C GLN A 80 -15.72 10.05 15.43
N GLY A 81 -14.86 10.98 14.99
CA GLY A 81 -13.48 11.04 15.44
C GLY A 81 -13.35 11.34 16.93
N ASP A 82 -12.55 10.54 17.62
CA ASP A 82 -12.36 10.57 19.08
C ASP A 82 -10.90 10.78 19.49
N THR A 83 -9.96 10.73 18.53
CA THR A 83 -8.54 10.83 18.80
C THR A 83 -8.03 12.24 18.50
N PRO A 84 -7.51 13.00 19.48
CA PRO A 84 -6.93 14.32 19.21
C PRO A 84 -5.80 14.25 18.18
N LEU A 85 -5.74 15.19 17.24
CA LEU A 85 -4.82 15.16 16.10
C LEU A 85 -3.36 14.96 16.54
N ARG A 86 -2.90 15.70 17.55
CA ARG A 86 -1.53 15.55 18.07
C ARG A 86 -1.25 14.12 18.56
N THR A 87 -2.24 13.49 19.21
CA THR A 87 -2.14 12.10 19.67
C THR A 87 -2.08 11.14 18.48
N ALA A 88 -2.95 11.32 17.49
CA ALA A 88 -2.94 10.50 16.28
C ALA A 88 -1.58 10.55 15.53
N LEU A 89 -0.98 11.74 15.43
CA LEU A 89 0.36 11.91 14.82
C LEU A 89 1.47 11.21 15.60
N LEU A 90 1.44 11.29 16.94
CA LEU A 90 2.40 10.58 17.79
C LEU A 90 2.24 9.06 17.67
N SER A 91 1.01 8.57 17.68
CA SER A 91 0.71 7.14 17.52
C SER A 91 1.07 6.63 16.13
N LEU A 92 0.87 7.43 15.06
CA LEU A 92 1.36 7.10 13.73
C LEU A 92 2.89 6.99 13.71
N ALA A 93 3.60 7.93 14.33
CA ALA A 93 5.06 7.90 14.39
C ALA A 93 5.58 6.68 15.17
N GLU A 94 4.90 6.30 16.26
CA GLU A 94 5.21 5.08 17.01
C GLU A 94 4.94 3.81 16.19
N ALA A 95 3.82 3.75 15.48
CA ALA A 95 3.49 2.63 14.59
C ALA A 95 4.51 2.50 13.44
N ILE A 96 4.95 3.60 12.86
CA ILE A 96 6.01 3.62 11.84
C ILE A 96 7.32 3.12 12.43
N LYS A 97 7.72 3.63 13.61
CA LYS A 97 8.94 3.19 14.28
C LYS A 97 8.93 1.68 14.54
N PHE A 98 7.82 1.14 15.04
CA PHE A 98 7.64 -0.29 15.22
C PHE A 98 7.73 -1.06 13.89
N ALA A 99 7.08 -0.55 12.84
CA ALA A 99 7.09 -1.14 11.52
C ALA A 99 8.45 -1.03 10.80
N THR A 100 9.38 -0.22 11.28
CA THR A 100 10.72 -0.07 10.67
C THR A 100 11.85 -0.53 11.60
N ASP A 101 11.52 -1.15 12.74
CA ASP A 101 12.53 -1.54 13.71
C ASP A 101 13.56 -2.50 13.11
N GLY A 102 14.84 -2.22 13.38
CA GLY A 102 15.97 -2.98 12.83
C GLY A 102 16.19 -2.85 11.31
N ARG A 103 15.49 -1.97 10.60
CA ARG A 103 15.67 -1.78 9.15
C ARG A 103 16.60 -0.62 8.81
N ASP A 104 17.37 -0.79 7.74
CA ASP A 104 18.08 0.33 7.13
C ASP A 104 17.05 1.30 6.52
N PRO A 105 17.15 2.62 6.75
CA PRO A 105 16.25 3.60 6.15
C PRO A 105 16.16 3.51 4.61
N SER A 106 17.22 3.05 3.94
CA SER A 106 17.24 2.85 2.48
C SER A 106 16.37 1.68 2.01
N ASP A 107 16.02 0.76 2.90
CA ASP A 107 15.10 -0.36 2.69
C ASP A 107 13.66 -0.02 3.13
N VAL A 108 13.35 1.23 3.44
CA VAL A 108 11.98 1.67 3.76
C VAL A 108 11.50 2.66 2.71
N ALA A 109 10.30 2.43 2.19
CA ALA A 109 9.65 3.31 1.22
C ALA A 109 8.25 3.69 1.68
N PHE A 110 7.94 4.98 1.66
CA PHE A 110 6.62 5.51 1.98
C PHE A 110 5.86 5.76 0.68
N VAL A 111 4.70 5.12 0.51
CA VAL A 111 3.82 5.33 -0.63
C VAL A 111 2.55 6.01 -0.15
N ALA A 112 2.10 6.97 -0.95
CA ALA A 112 0.74 7.48 -0.90
C ALA A 112 0.23 7.61 -2.34
N ARG A 113 -1.09 7.67 -2.53
CA ARG A 113 -1.63 7.84 -3.88
C ARG A 113 -1.19 9.16 -4.52
N ALA A 114 -1.05 10.21 -3.72
CA ALA A 114 -0.30 11.42 -4.06
C ALA A 114 0.50 11.90 -2.83
N PRO A 115 1.80 11.60 -2.69
CA PRO A 115 2.62 12.06 -1.58
C PRO A 115 2.63 13.58 -1.42
N SER A 116 2.57 14.28 -2.56
CA SER A 116 2.44 15.74 -2.59
C SER A 116 1.12 16.27 -2.01
N PHE A 117 0.20 15.39 -1.63
CA PHE A 117 -1.03 15.66 -0.89
C PHE A 117 -0.92 15.04 0.51
N ASP A 118 -0.98 13.71 0.63
CA ASP A 118 -1.09 13.02 1.92
C ASP A 118 0.12 13.26 2.83
N LEU A 119 1.32 12.97 2.33
CA LEU A 119 2.55 13.12 3.11
C LEU A 119 2.89 14.58 3.36
N ALA A 120 2.64 15.47 2.39
CA ALA A 120 2.80 16.91 2.55
C ALA A 120 1.85 17.51 3.62
N ILE A 121 0.62 17.00 3.71
CA ILE A 121 -0.33 17.38 4.75
C ILE A 121 0.15 16.88 6.11
N LEU A 122 0.60 15.62 6.22
CA LEU A 122 1.15 15.10 7.47
C LEU A 122 2.37 15.90 7.94
N ASP A 123 3.32 16.18 7.05
CA ASP A 123 4.54 16.95 7.36
C ASP A 123 4.21 18.34 7.94
N TYR A 124 3.23 19.04 7.36
CA TYR A 124 2.74 20.31 7.90
C TYR A 124 2.17 20.16 9.31
N HIS A 125 1.38 19.12 9.58
CA HIS A 125 0.77 18.93 10.89
C HIS A 125 1.79 18.46 11.94
N TYR A 126 2.78 17.62 11.56
CA TYR A 126 3.92 17.31 12.42
C TYR A 126 4.68 18.59 12.79
N SER A 127 5.03 19.41 11.80
CA SER A 127 5.72 20.69 11.99
C SER A 127 4.96 21.66 12.90
N TYR A 128 3.63 21.78 12.72
CA TYR A 128 2.80 22.65 13.56
C TYR A 128 2.89 22.30 15.06
N TYR A 129 2.96 21.00 15.39
CA TYR A 129 3.10 20.53 16.77
C TYR A 129 4.54 20.44 17.28
N GLY A 130 5.53 20.87 16.48
CA GLY A 130 6.95 20.73 16.80
C GLY A 130 7.40 19.27 16.90
N LEU A 131 6.75 18.38 16.14
CA LEU A 131 7.07 16.97 16.05
C LEU A 131 7.94 16.70 14.82
N GLU A 132 8.84 15.74 14.91
CA GLU A 132 9.63 15.28 13.75
C GLU A 132 8.78 14.36 12.87
N THR A 133 8.84 14.59 11.55
CA THR A 133 8.25 13.69 10.56
C THR A 133 8.99 12.34 10.61
N PRO A 134 8.29 11.20 10.76
CA PRO A 134 8.93 9.90 11.03
C PRO A 134 9.52 9.23 9.78
N TRP A 135 9.69 9.98 8.69
CA TRP A 135 10.36 9.55 7.47
C TRP A 135 11.21 10.68 6.90
N GLN A 136 12.08 10.30 5.96
CA GLN A 136 12.97 11.18 5.26
C GLN A 136 12.43 11.46 3.84
N TYR A 137 12.65 12.66 3.31
CA TYR A 137 12.09 13.09 2.02
C TYR A 137 12.45 12.16 0.84
N TRP A 138 13.61 11.47 0.90
CA TRP A 138 14.04 10.54 -0.15
C TRP A 138 13.39 9.16 -0.09
N GLN A 139 12.62 8.87 0.96
CA GLN A 139 11.89 7.60 1.12
C GLN A 139 10.50 7.63 0.44
N GLU A 140 9.98 8.81 0.09
CA GLU A 140 8.65 8.98 -0.49
C GLU A 140 8.55 8.47 -1.94
N ARG A 141 7.42 7.86 -2.27
CA ARG A 141 7.12 7.30 -3.59
C ARG A 141 5.69 7.61 -3.97
N ASP A 142 5.51 8.11 -5.18
CA ASP A 142 4.18 8.37 -5.73
C ASP A 142 3.60 7.09 -6.34
N HIS A 143 2.47 6.64 -5.79
CA HIS A 143 1.82 5.42 -6.26
C HIS A 143 1.47 5.50 -7.75
N ARG A 144 0.96 6.64 -8.24
CA ARG A 144 0.51 6.78 -9.63
C ARG A 144 1.69 6.69 -10.59
N SER A 145 2.83 7.25 -10.21
CA SER A 145 4.08 7.12 -10.95
C SER A 145 4.55 5.67 -11.05
N ILE A 146 4.43 4.90 -9.97
CA ILE A 146 4.75 3.46 -9.97
C ILE A 146 3.74 2.69 -10.84
N GLU A 147 2.45 2.95 -10.66
CA GLU A 147 1.34 2.37 -11.43
C GLU A 147 1.55 2.58 -12.94
N ASP A 148 1.81 3.82 -13.38
CA ASP A 148 2.02 4.15 -14.79
C ASP A 148 3.22 3.38 -15.36
N ALA A 149 4.38 3.46 -14.70
CA ALA A 149 5.60 2.81 -15.17
C ALA A 149 5.48 1.28 -15.22
N TRP A 150 4.88 0.68 -14.19
CA TRP A 150 4.75 -0.77 -14.11
C TRP A 150 3.68 -1.31 -15.05
N CYS A 151 2.55 -0.61 -15.20
CA CYS A 151 1.55 -0.96 -16.20
C CYS A 151 2.09 -0.86 -17.63
N GLU A 152 2.87 0.18 -17.95
CA GLU A 152 3.52 0.29 -19.26
C GLU A 152 4.43 -0.92 -19.53
N ALA A 153 5.31 -1.25 -18.58
CA ALA A 153 6.19 -2.41 -18.71
C ALA A 153 5.43 -3.74 -18.82
N ILE A 154 4.31 -3.91 -18.09
CA ILE A 154 3.43 -5.08 -18.23
C ILE A 154 2.87 -5.18 -19.65
N ARG A 155 2.35 -4.06 -20.20
CA ARG A 155 1.78 -4.01 -21.56
C ARG A 155 2.82 -4.28 -22.64
N LEU A 156 4.02 -3.71 -22.50
CA LEU A 156 5.14 -3.97 -23.42
C LEU A 156 5.58 -5.44 -23.40
N GLY A 157 5.45 -6.11 -22.26
CA GLY A 157 5.68 -7.54 -22.13
C GLY A 157 4.50 -8.44 -22.53
N GLY A 158 3.45 -7.87 -23.14
CA GLY A 158 2.27 -8.61 -23.62
C GLY A 158 1.25 -8.98 -22.54
N GLY A 159 1.36 -8.42 -21.33
CA GLY A 159 0.38 -8.58 -20.26
C GLY A 159 -0.72 -7.52 -20.31
N GLU A 160 -1.80 -7.78 -19.58
CA GLU A 160 -2.85 -6.78 -19.32
C GLU A 160 -2.63 -6.13 -17.95
N CYS A 161 -2.84 -4.82 -17.88
CA CYS A 161 -2.78 -4.05 -16.63
C CYS A 161 -4.05 -3.21 -16.45
N LEU A 162 -4.83 -3.55 -15.43
CA LEU A 162 -5.97 -2.75 -14.98
C LEU A 162 -5.48 -1.58 -14.14
N SER A 163 -6.14 -0.42 -14.29
CA SER A 163 -5.86 0.72 -13.42
C SER A 163 -6.28 0.38 -11.99
N TYR A 164 -5.67 1.05 -11.01
CA TYR A 164 -6.05 0.93 -9.60
C TYR A 164 -7.55 1.12 -9.40
N ARG A 165 -8.14 2.12 -10.06
CA ARG A 165 -9.58 2.43 -9.94
C ARG A 165 -10.48 1.33 -10.47
N ASP A 166 -10.02 0.58 -11.46
CA ASP A 166 -10.78 -0.55 -12.02
C ASP A 166 -10.54 -1.84 -11.24
N ALA A 167 -9.45 -1.92 -10.48
CA ALA A 167 -9.01 -3.10 -9.75
C ALA A 167 -9.39 -3.10 -8.27
N THR A 168 -9.75 -1.95 -7.68
CA THR A 168 -10.01 -1.80 -6.26
C THR A 168 -11.34 -1.13 -5.97
N VAL A 169 -11.87 -1.37 -4.76
CA VAL A 169 -13.01 -0.64 -4.21
C VAL A 169 -12.44 0.49 -3.36
N VAL A 170 -12.84 1.73 -3.65
CA VAL A 170 -12.54 2.88 -2.79
C VAL A 170 -13.61 2.94 -1.71
N GLU A 171 -13.22 2.67 -0.47
CA GLU A 171 -14.15 2.57 0.65
C GLU A 171 -14.37 3.89 1.37
N HIS A 172 -13.51 4.90 1.10
CA HIS A 172 -13.44 6.12 1.87
C HIS A 172 -13.14 5.85 3.35
N HIS A 173 -12.25 4.88 3.57
CA HIS A 173 -11.76 4.45 4.87
C HIS A 173 -10.24 4.31 4.76
N ALA A 174 -9.53 5.30 5.30
CA ALA A 174 -8.10 5.48 5.04
C ALA A 174 -7.23 4.22 5.26
N LEU A 175 -7.55 3.36 6.23
CA LEU A 175 -6.80 2.12 6.42
C LEU A 175 -7.00 1.12 5.27
N GLU A 176 -8.23 0.98 4.79
CA GLU A 176 -8.54 0.03 3.71
C GLU A 176 -7.99 0.56 2.39
N ASP A 177 -8.09 1.87 2.16
CA ASP A 177 -7.49 2.51 0.98
C ASP A 177 -5.95 2.38 0.99
N ALA A 178 -5.30 2.56 2.14
CA ALA A 178 -3.87 2.28 2.31
C ALA A 178 -3.52 0.80 2.06
N ARG A 179 -4.36 -0.14 2.53
CA ARG A 179 -4.17 -1.57 2.27
C ARG A 179 -4.30 -1.88 0.78
N TRP A 180 -5.32 -1.37 0.11
CA TRP A 180 -5.54 -1.56 -1.32
C TRP A 180 -4.41 -0.96 -2.16
N GLN A 181 -3.88 0.20 -1.79
CA GLN A 181 -2.70 0.79 -2.42
C GLN A 181 -1.48 -0.15 -2.35
N ALA A 182 -1.18 -0.69 -1.16
CA ALA A 182 -0.08 -1.63 -0.98
C ALA A 182 -0.29 -2.92 -1.80
N LEU A 183 -1.46 -3.55 -1.67
CA LEU A 183 -1.81 -4.80 -2.37
C LEU A 183 -1.77 -4.64 -3.89
N TYR A 184 -2.26 -3.52 -4.41
CA TYR A 184 -2.23 -3.24 -5.84
C TYR A 184 -0.78 -3.17 -6.37
N LEU A 185 0.12 -2.46 -5.68
CA LEU A 185 1.53 -2.42 -6.06
C LEU A 185 2.19 -3.80 -5.98
N LEU A 186 1.92 -4.60 -4.94
CA LEU A 186 2.42 -5.97 -4.86
C LEU A 186 1.95 -6.82 -6.05
N ASN A 187 0.68 -6.71 -6.44
CA ASN A 187 0.12 -7.42 -7.59
C ASN A 187 0.78 -7.00 -8.91
N LEU A 188 0.99 -5.69 -9.13
CA LEU A 188 1.70 -5.19 -10.31
C LEU A 188 3.15 -5.71 -10.36
N ARG A 189 3.84 -5.71 -9.22
CA ARG A 189 5.20 -6.22 -9.11
C ARG A 189 5.28 -7.71 -9.44
N ASP A 190 4.33 -8.49 -8.96
CA ASP A 190 4.23 -9.91 -9.26
C ASP A 190 3.93 -10.18 -10.74
N ALA A 191 3.06 -9.37 -11.36
CA ALA A 191 2.80 -9.42 -12.80
C ALA A 191 4.07 -9.11 -13.62
N LEU A 192 4.83 -8.08 -13.24
CA LEU A 192 6.12 -7.78 -13.88
C LEU A 192 7.12 -8.92 -13.76
N ARG A 193 7.25 -9.51 -12.56
CA ARG A 193 8.11 -10.67 -12.36
C ARG A 193 7.68 -11.86 -13.22
N ARG A 194 6.37 -12.01 -13.44
CA ARG A 194 5.78 -13.03 -14.31
C ARG A 194 6.10 -12.84 -15.80
N ILE A 195 6.42 -11.62 -16.21
CA ILE A 195 6.76 -11.27 -17.58
C ILE A 195 8.28 -11.28 -17.80
N CYS A 196 9.06 -10.73 -16.86
CA CYS A 196 10.50 -10.52 -17.04
C CYS A 196 11.37 -11.76 -16.80
N VAL A 197 10.88 -12.79 -16.10
CA VAL A 197 11.63 -14.04 -15.87
C VAL A 197 11.19 -15.11 -16.88
N PRO A 198 12.05 -15.58 -17.80
CA PRO A 198 11.70 -16.68 -18.71
C PRO A 198 11.20 -17.90 -17.93
N ALA A 199 10.22 -18.65 -18.46
CA ALA A 199 9.66 -19.83 -17.79
C ALA A 199 10.73 -20.87 -17.42
N ASP A 200 11.80 -20.96 -18.22
CA ASP A 200 13.04 -21.73 -17.98
C ASP A 200 13.68 -21.39 -16.63
N GLU A 201 13.87 -20.11 -16.34
CA GLU A 201 14.61 -19.64 -15.17
C GLU A 201 13.79 -19.82 -13.90
N ARG A 202 12.46 -19.72 -14.00
CA ARG A 202 11.55 -20.06 -12.89
C ARG A 202 11.61 -21.53 -12.53
N LEU A 203 11.61 -22.41 -13.53
CA LEU A 203 11.75 -23.85 -13.31
C LEU A 203 13.11 -24.17 -12.69
N ARG A 204 14.19 -23.50 -13.12
CA ARG A 204 15.54 -23.66 -12.53
C ARG A 204 15.64 -23.15 -11.10
N GLN A 205 15.02 -22.01 -10.77
CA GLN A 205 14.98 -21.49 -9.40
C GLN A 205 14.09 -22.32 -8.48
N ALA A 206 12.94 -22.80 -8.96
CA ALA A 206 12.08 -23.72 -8.22
C ALA A 206 12.79 -25.07 -7.98
N ALA A 207 13.47 -25.61 -9.00
CA ALA A 207 14.27 -26.83 -8.89
C ALA A 207 15.43 -26.66 -7.89
N ARG A 208 16.13 -25.52 -7.89
CA ARG A 208 17.16 -25.22 -6.87
C ARG A 208 16.58 -25.18 -5.46
N LYS A 209 15.45 -24.48 -5.24
CA LYS A 209 14.79 -24.45 -3.93
C LYS A 209 14.32 -25.83 -3.47
N MET A 210 13.88 -26.71 -4.37
CA MET A 210 13.52 -28.09 -4.04
C MET A 210 14.74 -28.93 -3.67
N LEU A 211 15.85 -28.79 -4.41
CA LEU A 211 17.11 -29.48 -4.13
C LEU A 211 17.76 -28.99 -2.82
N ASP A 212 17.61 -27.72 -2.48
CA ASP A 212 18.09 -27.15 -1.23
C ASP A 212 17.22 -27.59 -0.04
N HIS A 213 15.95 -27.96 -0.26
CA HIS A 213 15.05 -28.46 0.78
C HIS A 213 15.23 -29.96 1.08
N ASP A 214 15.71 -30.74 0.12
CA ASP A 214 16.06 -32.17 0.29
C ASP A 214 17.38 -32.39 1.04
N GLY A 215 18.11 -31.33 1.39
CA GLY A 215 19.33 -31.38 2.21
C GLY A 215 19.10 -31.66 3.70
N GLY A 216 17.85 -31.79 4.16
CA GLY A 216 17.58 -32.12 5.55
C GLY A 216 16.10 -32.17 5.93
N ALA A 217 15.41 -33.27 5.65
CA ALA A 217 14.38 -33.80 6.53
C ALA A 217 13.98 -35.22 6.09
N ASP A 218 13.94 -36.10 7.07
CA ASP A 218 13.55 -37.50 7.00
C ASP A 218 12.16 -37.67 6.35
N SER A 219 12.05 -38.67 5.48
CA SER A 219 10.81 -39.02 4.80
C SER A 219 9.78 -39.54 5.80
N LYS A 220 8.67 -38.82 5.98
CA LYS A 220 7.29 -39.35 6.17
C LYS A 220 6.31 -38.17 6.33
N ASP A 221 5.18 -38.30 5.64
CA ASP A 221 4.01 -37.40 5.66
C ASP A 221 4.12 -36.09 4.88
N TYR A 222 4.10 -36.19 3.54
CA TYR A 222 3.53 -35.14 2.69
C TYR A 222 2.30 -35.70 1.96
N ASP A 223 1.13 -35.30 2.46
CA ASP A 223 -0.18 -35.60 1.87
C ASP A 223 -0.32 -34.90 0.51
N ALA A 224 -0.25 -35.70 -0.56
CA ALA A 224 -0.37 -35.27 -1.95
C ALA A 224 -1.77 -34.71 -2.33
N GLY A 225 -2.72 -34.60 -1.38
CA GLY A 225 -4.06 -34.07 -1.58
C GLY A 225 -4.18 -32.54 -1.69
N LYS A 226 -3.19 -31.75 -1.26
CA LYS A 226 -3.29 -30.27 -1.27
C LYS A 226 -2.82 -29.58 -2.56
N PHE A 227 -2.29 -30.33 -3.53
CA PHE A 227 -1.86 -29.79 -4.84
C PHE A 227 -2.99 -29.69 -5.90
N MET A 228 -4.24 -29.90 -5.52
CA MET A 228 -5.39 -30.02 -6.44
C MET A 228 -6.49 -28.97 -6.19
N LEU A 229 -6.13 -27.74 -5.80
CA LEU A 229 -7.10 -26.62 -5.70
C LEU A 229 -6.59 -25.27 -6.24
N ALA A 230 -5.34 -25.19 -6.71
CA ALA A 230 -4.80 -24.00 -7.40
C ALA A 230 -4.76 -24.16 -8.93
N ARG A 231 -5.65 -25.01 -9.50
CA ARG A 231 -5.81 -25.21 -10.95
C ARG A 231 -7.12 -24.64 -11.52
N THR A 232 -7.90 -23.94 -10.70
CA THR A 232 -9.18 -23.35 -11.10
C THR A 232 -9.25 -21.88 -10.69
N ALA A 233 -8.37 -21.06 -11.25
CA ALA A 233 -8.61 -19.64 -11.50
C ALA A 233 -7.56 -19.16 -12.52
N VAL A 234 -8.04 -18.48 -13.57
CA VAL A 234 -7.27 -17.90 -14.69
C VAL A 234 -6.88 -18.87 -15.80
N ARG A 235 -7.87 -19.18 -16.63
CA ARG A 235 -7.72 -19.71 -17.98
C ARG A 235 -8.04 -18.62 -19.01
N VAL A 236 -7.23 -17.55 -19.03
CA VAL A 236 -7.10 -16.51 -20.08
C VAL A 236 -5.75 -15.84 -19.71
N LEU A 237 -4.61 -15.98 -20.40
CA LEU A 237 -4.25 -15.56 -21.75
C LEU A 237 -3.01 -16.39 -22.17
N VAL A 238 -3.20 -17.36 -23.05
CA VAL A 238 -2.12 -17.89 -23.89
C VAL A 238 -2.53 -17.54 -25.31
N GLY A 239 -1.92 -16.49 -25.86
CA GLY A 239 -1.98 -16.21 -27.28
C GLY A 239 -1.23 -17.31 -28.02
N LYS A 240 -1.94 -18.01 -28.92
CA LYS A 240 -1.35 -18.90 -29.92
C LYS A 240 -0.39 -18.11 -30.81
N GLY A 241 0.76 -18.70 -31.09
CA GLY A 241 1.62 -18.44 -32.25
C GLY A 241 2.81 -19.39 -32.17
N ASP A 242 3.19 -20.17 -33.18
CA ASP A 242 2.68 -20.42 -34.51
C ASP A 242 3.15 -21.84 -34.89
N GLU A 243 2.25 -22.65 -35.47
CA GLU A 243 2.64 -23.76 -36.34
C GLU A 243 2.56 -23.24 -37.77
N ALA A 244 3.72 -23.16 -38.44
CA ALA A 244 3.89 -23.22 -39.89
C ALA A 244 5.33 -23.67 -40.20
#